data_AF-A0A3D5VVD8-F1
#
_entry.id   AF-A0A3D5VVD8-F1
#
_cell.length_a   1.000
_cell.length_b   1.000
_cell.length_c   1.000
_cell.angle_alpha   90.00
_cell.angle_beta   90.00
_cell.angle_gamma   90.00
#
_symmetry.space_group_name_H-M   'P 1'
#
loop_
_entity.id
_entity.type
_entity.pdbx_description
1 polymer ?
#
loop_
_entity_poly.entity_id
_entity_poly.type
_entity_poly.pdbx_seq_one_letter_code
_entity_poly.pdbx_strand_id
1 'polypeptide(L)'
;MKIGIVGAECSGKSTLSHALHTALQPRYGSVELIPEYLRTWSAQHGRPPQAHEQSHVADTQAARIAQARAACVVADTTPLVTAVYSDMLFQDNSLYAAAIALQRSLDVTLLACLDLPWVADGIQRDGVAMQRRVDARLREVLLAQRLPFATVYGLGSLRLQAALQAITHADARQRAQLPSTAGPAWVWVCDTCSDADCEHRLFSRLTPTTSVRV
;
A
#
# COMPACT_ATOMS: atom_id res chain seq x y z
N MET A 1 -2.01 -7.79 9.08
CA MET A 1 -1.86 -7.31 7.69
C MET A 1 -2.64 -6.01 7.51
N LYS A 2 -1.99 -4.88 7.30
CA LYS A 2 -2.59 -3.57 7.00
C LYS A 2 -2.09 -3.09 5.63
N ILE A 3 -3.00 -3.01 4.68
CA ILE A 3 -2.73 -2.66 3.28
C ILE A 3 -3.33 -1.28 3.02
N GLY A 4 -2.50 -0.31 2.63
CA GLY A 4 -2.95 1.01 2.19
C GLY A 4 -2.88 1.15 0.67
N ILE A 5 -3.98 1.60 0.06
CA ILE A 5 -4.01 1.90 -1.38
C ILE A 5 -3.96 3.42 -1.56
N VAL A 6 -2.94 3.88 -2.27
CA VAL A 6 -2.75 5.30 -2.64
C VAL A 6 -2.78 5.44 -4.16
N GLY A 7 -3.01 6.67 -4.62
CA GLY A 7 -3.08 6.99 -6.04
C GLY A 7 -3.96 8.21 -6.28
N ALA A 8 -3.79 8.84 -7.43
CA ALA A 8 -4.57 10.00 -7.82
C ALA A 8 -6.08 9.66 -7.96
N GLU A 9 -6.90 10.69 -8.14
CA GLU A 9 -8.28 10.51 -8.57
C GLU A 9 -8.41 9.64 -9.83
N CYS A 10 -9.55 8.97 -10.04
CA CYS A 10 -9.81 8.10 -11.19
C CYS A 10 -8.82 6.94 -11.42
N SER A 11 -7.95 6.57 -10.48
CA SER A 11 -6.98 5.47 -10.68
C SER A 11 -7.49 4.06 -10.32
N GLY A 12 -8.79 3.94 -10.04
CA GLY A 12 -9.44 2.65 -9.74
C GLY A 12 -9.23 2.13 -8.31
N LYS A 13 -8.80 2.98 -7.36
CA LYS A 13 -8.55 2.58 -5.95
C LYS A 13 -9.75 1.87 -5.31
N SER A 14 -10.93 2.46 -5.39
CA SER A 14 -12.15 1.90 -4.76
C SER A 14 -12.55 0.57 -5.37
N THR A 15 -12.46 0.43 -6.70
CA THR A 15 -12.69 -0.87 -7.36
C THR A 15 -11.68 -1.91 -6.92
N LEU A 16 -10.40 -1.54 -6.82
CA LEU A 16 -9.32 -2.43 -6.38
C LEU A 16 -9.48 -2.83 -4.90
N SER A 17 -9.88 -1.91 -4.03
CA SER A 17 -10.03 -2.16 -2.59
C SER A 17 -11.19 -3.12 -2.30
N HIS A 18 -12.32 -2.96 -2.99
CA HIS A 18 -13.44 -3.91 -2.93
C HIS A 18 -13.04 -5.29 -3.47
N ALA A 19 -12.32 -5.34 -4.59
CA ALA A 19 -11.86 -6.60 -5.17
C ALA A 19 -10.89 -7.34 -4.24
N LEU A 20 -9.95 -6.61 -3.61
CA LEU A 20 -9.04 -7.15 -2.61
C LEU A 20 -9.76 -7.63 -1.36
N HIS A 21 -10.72 -6.84 -0.85
CA HIS A 21 -11.52 -7.23 0.32
C HIS A 21 -12.15 -8.62 0.09
N THR A 22 -12.78 -8.84 -1.06
CA THR A 22 -13.37 -10.15 -1.42
C THR A 22 -12.31 -11.23 -1.61
N ALA A 23 -11.25 -10.96 -2.37
CA ALA A 23 -10.24 -11.96 -2.71
C ALA A 23 -9.40 -12.43 -1.51
N LEU A 24 -9.30 -11.61 -0.46
CA LEU A 24 -8.52 -11.91 0.74
C LEU A 24 -9.34 -12.65 1.82
N GLN A 25 -10.68 -12.70 1.74
CA GLN A 25 -11.53 -13.41 2.72
C GLN A 25 -11.09 -14.87 2.96
N PRO A 26 -10.73 -15.68 1.94
CA PRO A 26 -10.31 -17.07 2.18
C PRO A 26 -8.93 -17.19 2.84
N ARG A 27 -8.11 -16.13 2.85
CA ARG A 27 -6.71 -16.15 3.33
C ARG A 27 -6.57 -15.69 4.79
N TYR A 28 -7.52 -14.91 5.30
CA TYR A 28 -7.45 -14.29 6.62
C TYR A 28 -8.73 -14.57 7.41
N GLY A 29 -8.61 -14.76 8.73
CA GLY A 29 -9.77 -15.03 9.58
C GLY A 29 -10.81 -13.90 9.64
N SER A 30 -10.40 -12.68 9.28
CA SER A 30 -11.30 -11.55 9.03
C SER A 30 -10.60 -10.53 8.13
N VAL A 31 -11.37 -9.92 7.22
CA VAL A 31 -10.92 -8.82 6.36
C VAL A 31 -11.86 -7.65 6.54
N GLU A 32 -11.30 -6.46 6.80
CA GLU A 32 -12.04 -5.22 6.95
C GLU A 32 -11.63 -4.23 5.86
N LEU A 33 -12.61 -3.66 5.16
CA LEU A 33 -12.40 -2.60 4.19
C LEU A 33 -12.69 -1.25 4.85
N ILE A 34 -11.71 -0.36 4.86
CA ILE A 34 -11.85 1.03 5.28
C ILE A 34 -12.02 1.90 4.03
N PRO A 35 -13.25 2.39 3.74
CA PRO A 35 -13.51 3.21 2.56
C PRO A 35 -13.07 4.66 2.76
N GLU A 36 -13.06 5.43 1.66
CA GLU A 36 -12.49 6.77 1.62
C GLU A 36 -13.41 7.75 2.35
N TYR A 37 -12.98 8.22 3.52
CA TYR A 37 -13.79 9.13 4.35
C TYR A 37 -14.14 10.43 3.62
N LEU A 38 -13.23 10.96 2.80
CA LEU A 38 -13.44 12.17 2.01
C LEU A 38 -14.72 12.11 1.17
N ARG A 39 -15.06 10.95 0.60
CA ARG A 39 -16.30 10.79 -0.18
C ARG A 39 -17.54 10.99 0.67
N THR A 40 -17.58 10.36 1.85
CA THR A 40 -18.68 10.51 2.79
C THR A 40 -18.78 11.95 3.28
N TRP A 41 -17.65 12.56 3.64
CA TRP A 41 -17.59 13.95 4.09
C TRP A 41 -18.14 14.90 3.01
N SER A 42 -17.71 14.72 1.77
CA SER A 42 -18.11 15.60 0.66
C SER A 42 -19.57 15.43 0.27
N ALA A 43 -20.10 14.20 0.31
CA ALA A 43 -21.52 13.94 0.09
C ALA A 43 -22.40 14.61 1.17
N GLN A 44 -21.95 14.60 2.43
CA GLN A 44 -22.66 15.25 3.53
C GLN A 44 -22.66 16.78 3.44
N HIS A 45 -21.57 17.38 2.96
CA HIS A 45 -21.43 18.84 2.89
C HIS A 45 -21.78 19.44 1.52
N GLY A 46 -21.96 18.60 0.49
CA GLY A 46 -22.24 19.04 -0.89
C GLY A 46 -21.07 19.74 -1.59
N ARG A 47 -19.84 19.61 -1.08
CA ARG A 47 -18.63 20.26 -1.61
C ARG A 47 -17.35 19.54 -1.19
N PRO A 48 -16.20 19.76 -1.85
CA PRO A 48 -14.89 19.36 -1.32
C PRO A 48 -14.50 20.17 -0.05
N PRO A 49 -13.63 19.61 0.81
CA PRO A 49 -13.12 20.30 2.00
C PRO A 49 -12.23 21.49 1.65
N GLN A 50 -12.33 22.54 2.46
CA GLN A 50 -11.45 23.71 2.45
C GLN A 50 -10.13 23.38 3.15
N ALA A 51 -9.14 24.26 3.02
CA ALA A 51 -7.80 24.08 3.59
C ALA A 51 -7.83 23.67 5.08
N HIS A 52 -8.59 24.39 5.90
CA HIS A 52 -8.67 24.14 7.35
C HIS A 52 -9.43 22.85 7.72
N GLU A 53 -10.11 22.21 6.76
CA GLU A 53 -10.86 20.96 6.96
C GLU A 53 -10.04 19.72 6.53
N GLN A 54 -8.90 19.92 5.86
CA GLN A 54 -8.05 18.82 5.38
C GLN A 54 -7.51 17.98 6.53
N SER A 55 -7.12 18.61 7.65
CA SER A 55 -6.63 17.92 8.84
C SER A 55 -7.70 16.97 9.40
N HIS A 56 -8.93 17.43 9.55
CA HIS A 56 -10.05 16.60 10.04
C HIS A 56 -10.29 15.37 9.14
N VAL A 57 -10.25 15.56 7.82
CA VAL A 57 -10.42 14.45 6.86
C VAL A 57 -9.26 13.45 6.99
N ALA A 58 -8.02 13.93 7.05
CA ALA A 58 -6.82 13.11 7.20
C ALA A 58 -6.82 12.33 8.52
N ASP A 59 -7.08 13.00 9.64
CA ASP A 59 -7.09 12.42 10.98
C ASP A 59 -8.21 11.40 11.15
N THR A 60 -9.38 11.67 10.57
CA THR A 60 -10.50 10.71 10.61
C THR A 60 -10.18 9.45 9.81
N GLN A 61 -9.57 9.58 8.62
CA GLN A 61 -9.11 8.42 7.84
C GLN A 61 -8.05 7.64 8.62
N ALA A 62 -7.07 8.33 9.24
CA ALA A 62 -6.03 7.73 10.06
C ALA A 62 -6.61 6.93 11.24
N ALA A 63 -7.55 7.53 11.97
CA ALA A 63 -8.21 6.91 13.12
C ALA A 63 -8.95 5.63 12.74
N ARG A 64 -9.69 5.63 11.62
CA ARG A 64 -10.40 4.43 11.13
C ARG A 64 -9.42 3.28 10.83
N ILE A 65 -8.30 3.57 10.17
CA ILE A 65 -7.26 2.56 9.88
C ILE A 65 -6.58 2.05 11.16
N ALA A 66 -6.35 2.93 12.13
CA ALA A 66 -5.73 2.58 13.40
C ALA A 66 -6.64 1.70 14.27
N GLN A 67 -7.94 2.00 14.29
CA GLN A 67 -8.95 1.32 15.11
C GLN A 67 -9.41 -0.03 14.54
N ALA A 68 -9.22 -0.27 13.24
CA ALA A 68 -9.55 -1.53 12.59
C ALA A 68 -8.86 -2.73 13.28
N ARG A 69 -9.63 -3.78 13.59
CA ARG A 69 -9.16 -4.94 14.38
C ARG A 69 -9.16 -6.26 13.59
N ALA A 70 -9.56 -6.24 12.32
CA ALA A 70 -9.52 -7.43 11.49
C ALA A 70 -8.09 -7.95 11.29
N ALA A 71 -7.96 -9.26 11.01
CA ALA A 71 -6.67 -9.89 10.74
C ALA A 71 -5.99 -9.28 9.49
N CYS A 72 -6.81 -8.88 8.51
CA CYS A 72 -6.41 -8.09 7.37
C CYS A 72 -7.26 -6.81 7.24
N VAL A 73 -6.62 -5.67 7.03
CA VAL A 73 -7.27 -4.39 6.78
C VAL A 73 -6.86 -3.87 5.41
N VAL A 74 -7.83 -3.51 4.58
CA VAL A 74 -7.62 -2.88 3.28
C VAL A 74 -8.15 -1.45 3.37
N ALA A 75 -7.28 -0.45 3.22
CA ALA A 75 -7.65 0.96 3.31
C ALA A 75 -7.64 1.63 1.94
N ASP A 76 -8.81 2.07 1.49
CA ASP A 76 -8.99 3.03 0.40
C ASP A 76 -9.41 4.36 1.02
N THR A 77 -8.58 5.37 1.16
CA THR A 77 -7.15 5.46 0.89
C THR A 77 -6.40 5.67 2.22
N THR A 78 -5.21 6.24 2.20
CA THR A 78 -4.48 6.67 3.40
C THR A 78 -4.45 8.21 3.50
N PRO A 79 -4.18 8.77 4.69
CA PRO A 79 -4.02 10.21 4.88
C PRO A 79 -2.93 10.85 4.01
N LEU A 80 -2.01 10.04 3.45
CA LEU A 80 -0.98 10.52 2.52
C LEU A 80 -1.59 11.15 1.27
N VAL A 81 -2.71 10.63 0.77
CA VAL A 81 -3.39 11.24 -0.38
C VAL A 81 -3.94 12.62 -0.01
N THR A 82 -4.62 12.75 1.13
CA THR A 82 -5.11 14.06 1.63
C THR A 82 -3.96 15.05 1.84
N ALA A 83 -2.84 14.62 2.42
CA ALA A 83 -1.66 15.47 2.60
C ALA A 83 -1.09 15.98 1.27
N VAL A 84 -1.03 15.14 0.23
CA VAL A 84 -0.61 15.56 -1.11
C VAL A 84 -1.56 16.58 -1.73
N TYR A 85 -2.87 16.39 -1.59
CA TYR A 85 -3.83 17.39 -2.07
C TYR A 85 -3.73 18.71 -1.28
N SER A 86 -3.51 18.65 0.04
CA SER A 86 -3.33 19.86 0.88
C SER A 86 -2.12 20.68 0.44
N ASP A 87 -0.99 20.02 0.19
CA ASP A 87 0.24 20.64 -0.32
C ASP A 87 -0.01 21.30 -1.69
N MET A 88 -0.60 20.57 -2.62
CA MET A 88 -0.75 21.02 -4.00
C MET A 88 -1.80 22.14 -4.19
N LEU A 89 -2.88 22.11 -3.41
CA LEU A 89 -3.99 23.07 -3.54
C LEU A 89 -3.88 24.26 -2.60
N PHE A 90 -3.29 24.07 -1.42
CA PHE A 90 -3.29 25.07 -0.34
C PHE A 90 -1.89 25.40 0.19
N GLN A 91 -0.83 24.83 -0.39
CA GLN A 91 0.56 25.01 0.08
C GLN A 91 0.75 24.58 1.53
N ASP A 92 -0.08 23.66 2.01
CA ASP A 92 -0.06 23.17 3.37
C ASP A 92 0.66 21.82 3.44
N ASN A 93 1.88 21.84 3.99
CA ASN A 93 2.69 20.65 4.20
C ASN A 93 2.56 20.07 5.62
N SER A 94 1.73 20.66 6.48
CA SER A 94 1.64 20.30 7.91
C SER A 94 1.15 18.86 8.12
N LEU A 95 0.36 18.34 7.19
CA LEU A 95 -0.23 16.99 7.28
C LEU A 95 0.77 15.86 7.00
N TYR A 96 1.91 16.16 6.36
CA TYR A 96 2.84 15.11 5.91
C TYR A 96 3.43 14.30 7.06
N ALA A 97 3.79 14.93 8.18
CA ALA A 97 4.46 14.22 9.28
C ALA A 97 3.61 13.06 9.82
N ALA A 98 2.33 13.32 10.12
CA ALA A 98 1.39 12.31 10.59
C ALA A 98 1.05 11.28 9.50
N ALA A 99 0.83 11.74 8.25
CA ALA A 99 0.51 10.86 7.14
C ALA A 99 1.65 9.86 6.84
N ILE A 100 2.90 10.33 6.85
CA ILE A 100 4.10 9.50 6.66
C ILE A 100 4.24 8.51 7.81
N ALA A 101 4.03 8.94 9.06
CA ALA A 101 4.09 8.05 10.22
C ALA A 101 3.08 6.90 10.11
N LEU A 102 1.84 7.21 9.72
CA LEU A 102 0.84 6.17 9.46
C LEU A 102 1.24 5.28 8.29
N GLN A 103 1.73 5.86 7.18
CA GLN A 103 2.15 5.09 6.02
C GLN A 103 3.27 4.07 6.35
N ARG A 104 4.22 4.44 7.22
CA ARG A 104 5.28 3.53 7.71
C ARG A 104 4.75 2.38 8.56
N SER A 105 3.59 2.56 9.22
CA SER A 105 2.98 1.52 10.05
C SER A 105 2.21 0.47 9.25
N LEU A 106 2.04 0.68 7.94
CA LEU A 106 1.37 -0.27 7.06
C LEU A 106 2.33 -1.39 6.64
N ASP A 107 1.79 -2.59 6.49
CA ASP A 107 2.52 -3.76 6.02
C ASP A 107 2.78 -3.66 4.50
N VAL A 108 1.82 -3.09 3.75
CA VAL A 108 1.90 -2.92 2.29
C VAL A 108 1.32 -1.59 1.88
N THR A 109 2.04 -0.87 1.01
CA THR A 109 1.52 0.28 0.27
C THR A 109 1.37 -0.10 -1.20
N LEU A 110 0.16 0.03 -1.76
CA LEU A 110 -0.12 -0.16 -3.18
C LEU A 110 -0.36 1.18 -3.85
N LEU A 111 0.43 1.52 -4.87
CA LEU A 111 0.20 2.70 -5.71
C LEU A 111 -0.60 2.30 -6.95
N ALA A 112 -1.88 2.64 -6.97
CA ALA A 112 -2.76 2.43 -8.13
C ALA A 112 -2.41 3.41 -9.26
N CYS A 113 -1.89 2.87 -10.37
CA CYS A 113 -1.28 3.66 -11.44
C CYS A 113 -2.30 4.20 -12.47
N LEU A 114 -1.84 5.05 -13.38
CA LEU A 114 -2.66 5.81 -14.34
C LEU A 114 -2.82 5.12 -15.70
N ASP A 115 -3.15 3.83 -15.70
CA ASP A 115 -3.37 2.99 -16.89
C ASP A 115 -4.86 2.75 -17.20
N LEU A 116 -5.76 3.26 -16.36
CA LEU A 116 -7.20 3.29 -16.64
C LEU A 116 -7.57 4.56 -17.41
N PRO A 117 -8.56 4.50 -18.32
CA PRO A 117 -9.15 5.70 -18.91
C PRO A 117 -9.64 6.64 -17.81
N TRP A 118 -9.30 7.92 -17.91
CA TRP A 118 -9.85 8.91 -17.00
C TRP A 118 -11.33 9.11 -17.30
N VAL A 119 -12.17 9.02 -16.27
CA VAL A 119 -13.62 9.23 -16.35
C VAL A 119 -13.99 10.31 -15.35
N ALA A 120 -14.75 11.32 -15.79
CA ALA A 120 -15.30 12.33 -14.89
C ALA A 120 -16.20 11.64 -13.87
N ASP A 121 -15.95 11.88 -12.58
CA ASP A 121 -16.70 11.27 -11.47
C ASP A 121 -17.16 12.37 -10.52
N GLY A 122 -18.29 12.99 -10.87
CA GLY A 122 -18.94 14.03 -10.07
C GLY A 122 -18.21 15.38 -10.06
N ILE A 123 -18.47 16.14 -8.98
CA ILE A 123 -18.10 17.56 -8.83
C ILE A 123 -16.62 17.75 -8.42
N GLN A 124 -15.93 16.67 -8.02
CA GLN A 124 -14.68 16.77 -7.27
C GLN A 124 -13.39 16.60 -8.09
N ARG A 125 -13.46 16.45 -9.42
CA ARG A 125 -12.29 15.99 -10.19
C ARG A 125 -11.72 17.02 -11.15
N ASP A 126 -10.45 17.35 -10.90
CA ASP A 126 -9.70 18.46 -11.49
C ASP A 126 -9.10 18.13 -12.88
N GLY A 127 -9.32 16.90 -13.37
CA GLY A 127 -9.00 16.50 -14.73
C GLY A 127 -7.64 15.79 -14.88
N VAL A 128 -7.36 15.33 -16.10
CA VAL A 128 -6.17 14.51 -16.43
C VAL A 128 -4.85 15.18 -16.03
N ALA A 129 -4.75 16.50 -16.18
CA ALA A 129 -3.53 17.23 -15.82
C ALA A 129 -3.27 17.21 -14.30
N MET A 130 -4.32 17.43 -13.48
CA MET A 130 -4.20 17.32 -12.03
C MET A 130 -3.91 15.88 -11.60
N GLN A 131 -4.60 14.91 -12.19
CA GLN A 131 -4.37 13.48 -11.90
C GLN A 131 -2.89 13.11 -12.06
N ARG A 132 -2.25 13.53 -13.15
CA ARG A 132 -0.82 13.28 -13.40
C ARG A 132 0.08 13.98 -12.39
N ARG A 133 -0.23 15.23 -12.02
CA ARG A 133 0.54 15.97 -11.01
C ARG A 133 0.45 15.31 -9.63
N VAL A 134 -0.73 14.85 -9.24
CA VAL A 134 -0.95 14.14 -7.97
C VAL A 134 -0.20 12.80 -7.95
N ASP A 135 -0.26 12.02 -9.04
CA ASP A 135 0.51 10.76 -9.14
C ASP A 135 2.01 11.00 -9.04
N ALA A 136 2.54 12.00 -9.76
CA ALA A 136 3.95 12.38 -9.68
C ALA A 136 4.34 12.79 -8.24
N ARG A 137 3.52 13.64 -7.60
CA ARG A 137 3.78 14.10 -6.23
C ARG A 137 3.73 12.96 -5.20
N LEU A 138 2.79 12.03 -5.34
CA LEU A 138 2.74 10.83 -4.50
C LEU A 138 4.03 10.01 -4.64
N ARG A 139 4.51 9.78 -5.86
CA ARG A 139 5.77 9.05 -6.11
C ARG A 139 6.97 9.77 -5.50
N GLU A 140 7.07 11.08 -5.67
CA GLU A 140 8.12 11.89 -5.06
C GLU A 140 8.15 11.72 -3.54
N VAL A 141 7.01 11.86 -2.88
CA VAL A 141 6.93 11.73 -1.42
C VAL A 141 7.28 10.31 -0.96
N LEU A 142 6.74 9.28 -1.63
CA LEU A 142 7.05 7.89 -1.33
C LEU A 142 8.56 7.60 -1.46
N LEU A 143 9.19 8.07 -2.53
CA LEU A 143 10.62 7.89 -2.78
C LEU A 143 11.50 8.69 -1.81
N ALA A 144 11.23 9.99 -1.65
CA ALA A 144 11.99 10.89 -0.77
C ALA A 144 11.95 10.42 0.69
N GLN A 145 10.81 9.88 1.13
CA GLN A 145 10.62 9.36 2.48
C GLN A 145 11.06 7.89 2.62
N ARG A 146 11.53 7.24 1.55
CA ARG A 146 11.93 5.82 1.54
C ARG A 146 10.79 4.93 2.08
N LEU A 147 9.57 5.21 1.66
CA LEU A 147 8.39 4.40 1.99
C LEU A 147 8.28 3.28 0.95
N PRO A 148 8.31 2.00 1.36
CA PRO A 148 8.18 0.90 0.42
C PRO A 148 6.76 0.89 -0.17
N PHE A 149 6.65 0.74 -1.49
CA PHE A 149 5.38 0.59 -2.19
C PHE A 149 5.52 -0.32 -3.40
N ALA A 150 4.42 -0.93 -3.81
CA ALA A 150 4.31 -1.66 -5.06
C ALA A 150 3.38 -0.91 -6.02
N THR A 151 3.82 -0.73 -7.27
CA THR A 151 2.98 -0.18 -8.33
C THR A 151 1.99 -1.22 -8.83
N VAL A 152 0.72 -0.86 -8.94
CA VAL A 152 -0.34 -1.72 -9.44
C VAL A 152 -0.86 -1.19 -10.77
N TYR A 153 -0.61 -1.95 -11.83
CA TYR A 153 -1.08 -1.75 -13.19
C TYR A 153 -2.00 -2.92 -13.60
N GLY A 154 -2.69 -2.78 -14.72
CA GLY A 154 -3.50 -3.82 -15.36
C GLY A 154 -4.98 -3.47 -15.42
N LEU A 155 -5.71 -4.08 -16.34
CA LEU A 155 -7.16 -3.91 -16.48
C LEU A 155 -7.91 -5.08 -15.82
N GLY A 156 -9.03 -4.79 -15.18
CA GLY A 156 -9.91 -5.80 -14.58
C GLY A 156 -9.18 -6.74 -13.62
N SER A 157 -9.25 -8.05 -13.90
CA SER A 157 -8.66 -9.10 -13.06
C SER A 157 -7.13 -9.06 -13.00
N LEU A 158 -6.45 -8.58 -14.04
CA LEU A 158 -4.98 -8.48 -14.05
C LEU A 158 -4.49 -7.49 -13.00
N ARG A 159 -5.23 -6.40 -12.77
CA ARG A 159 -4.93 -5.41 -11.71
C ARG A 159 -5.00 -6.04 -10.32
N LEU A 160 -6.04 -6.82 -10.08
CA LEU A 160 -6.22 -7.53 -8.82
C LEU A 160 -5.10 -8.55 -8.62
N GLN A 161 -4.73 -9.30 -9.65
CA GLN A 161 -3.63 -10.27 -9.59
C GLN A 161 -2.30 -9.59 -9.24
N ALA A 162 -1.98 -8.47 -9.88
CA ALA A 162 -0.76 -7.70 -9.56
C ALA A 162 -0.74 -7.24 -8.10
N ALA A 163 -1.87 -6.75 -7.57
CA ALA A 163 -1.99 -6.38 -6.17
C ALA A 163 -1.82 -7.58 -5.22
N LEU A 164 -2.45 -8.72 -5.52
CA LEU A 164 -2.35 -9.95 -4.73
C LEU A 164 -0.92 -10.52 -4.72
N GLN A 165 -0.19 -10.40 -5.84
CA GLN A 165 1.22 -10.78 -5.92
C GLN A 165 2.08 -9.91 -4.99
N ALA A 166 1.88 -8.59 -5.01
CA ALA A 166 2.58 -7.67 -4.11
C ALA A 166 2.30 -7.98 -2.63
N ILE A 167 1.04 -8.24 -2.27
CA ILE A 167 0.65 -8.64 -0.90
C ILE A 167 1.28 -9.97 -0.52
N THR A 168 1.30 -10.95 -1.43
CA THR A 168 1.90 -12.26 -1.18
C THR A 168 3.41 -12.16 -0.93
N HIS A 169 4.10 -11.33 -1.71
CA HIS A 169 5.52 -11.06 -1.51
C HIS A 169 5.80 -10.41 -0.15
N ALA A 170 4.99 -9.44 0.26
CA ALA A 170 5.12 -8.81 1.58
C ALA A 170 4.87 -9.79 2.72
N ASP A 171 3.81 -10.61 2.64
CA ASP A 171 3.52 -11.66 3.61
C ASP A 171 4.69 -12.65 3.75
N ALA A 172 5.29 -13.05 2.62
CA ALA A 172 6.43 -13.96 2.63
C ALA A 172 7.65 -13.34 3.33
N ARG A 173 7.95 -12.06 3.05
CA ARG A 173 9.03 -11.33 3.73
C ARG A 173 8.80 -11.21 5.23
N GLN A 174 7.58 -10.90 5.65
CA GLN A 174 7.23 -10.81 7.07
C GLN A 174 7.42 -12.15 7.78
N ARG A 175 6.97 -13.26 7.16
CA ARG A 175 7.17 -14.61 7.70
C ARG A 175 8.65 -14.99 7.80
N ALA A 176 9.46 -14.61 6.82
CA ALA A 176 10.90 -14.86 6.84
C ALA A 176 11.65 -14.04 7.90
N GLN A 177 11.09 -12.90 8.34
CA GLN A 177 11.66 -12.02 9.35
C GLN A 177 11.24 -12.38 10.79
N LEU A 178 10.19 -13.17 10.97
CA LEU A 178 9.80 -13.67 12.30
C LEU A 178 10.89 -14.63 12.83
N PRO A 179 11.30 -14.52 14.11
CA PRO A 179 12.22 -15.48 14.70
C PRO A 179 11.62 -16.89 14.57
N SER A 180 12.33 -17.79 13.90
CA SER A 180 11.95 -19.20 13.88
C SER A 180 11.91 -19.68 15.32
N THR A 181 10.71 -19.97 15.84
CA THR A 181 10.57 -20.75 17.07
C THR A 181 11.19 -22.11 16.78
N ALA A 182 12.36 -22.36 17.36
CA ALA A 182 13.13 -23.59 17.18
C ALA A 182 12.27 -24.83 17.49
N GLY A 183 11.75 -25.45 16.44
CA GLY A 183 11.40 -26.87 16.35
C GLY A 183 12.30 -27.52 15.29
N PRO A 184 12.46 -28.85 15.29
CA PRO A 184 13.45 -29.51 14.43
C PRO A 184 13.20 -29.13 12.97
N ALA A 185 14.24 -28.59 12.35
CA ALA A 185 14.20 -27.96 11.04
C ALA A 185 13.73 -28.93 9.96
N TRP A 186 12.46 -28.82 9.56
CA TRP A 186 12.00 -29.38 8.31
C TRP A 186 12.52 -28.50 7.18
N VAL A 187 13.56 -28.99 6.51
CA VAL A 187 14.20 -28.34 5.38
C VAL A 187 13.35 -28.63 4.14
N TRP A 188 12.63 -27.63 3.64
CA TRP A 188 12.05 -27.67 2.30
C TRP A 188 13.10 -27.16 1.32
N VAL A 189 13.59 -28.04 0.44
CA VAL A 189 14.48 -27.67 -0.66
C VAL A 189 13.58 -27.43 -1.88
N CYS A 190 13.45 -26.17 -2.30
CA CYS A 190 12.77 -25.80 -3.53
C CYS A 190 13.78 -25.86 -4.68
N ASP A 191 13.66 -26.85 -5.55
CA ASP A 191 14.54 -27.05 -6.73
C ASP A 191 14.44 -25.92 -7.80
N THR A 192 13.71 -24.84 -7.55
CA THR A 192 13.43 -23.78 -8.55
C THR A 192 13.51 -22.34 -8.04
N CYS A 193 14.03 -22.10 -6.83
CA CYS A 193 14.13 -20.74 -6.28
C CYS A 193 15.40 -20.01 -6.77
N SER A 194 15.26 -19.10 -7.74
CA SER A 194 16.31 -18.13 -8.13
C SER A 194 16.48 -17.00 -7.09
N ASP A 195 16.58 -17.37 -5.81
CA ASP A 195 16.88 -16.46 -4.71
C ASP A 195 18.39 -16.52 -4.41
N ALA A 196 19.07 -15.39 -4.52
CA ALA A 196 20.50 -15.25 -4.31
C ALA A 196 20.94 -15.69 -2.90
N ASP A 197 20.09 -15.52 -1.88
CA ASP A 197 20.39 -15.96 -0.52
C ASP A 197 20.28 -17.48 -0.36
N CYS A 198 19.45 -18.14 -1.19
CA CYS A 198 19.38 -19.61 -1.27
C CYS A 198 20.61 -20.19 -1.97
N GLU A 199 21.02 -19.60 -3.10
CA GLU A 199 22.22 -20.03 -3.84
C GLU A 199 23.48 -19.91 -2.97
N HIS A 200 23.67 -18.79 -2.28
CA HIS A 200 24.83 -18.57 -1.42
C HIS A 200 24.93 -19.63 -0.31
N ARG A 201 23.81 -20.04 0.28
CA ARG A 201 23.77 -21.09 1.33
C ARG A 201 24.02 -22.49 0.76
N LEU A 202 23.61 -22.77 -0.47
CA LEU A 202 23.83 -24.06 -1.13
C LEU A 202 25.32 -24.24 -1.47
N PHE A 203 25.96 -23.22 -2.06
CA PHE A 203 27.38 -23.28 -2.44
C PHE A 203 28.33 -23.28 -1.23
N SER A 204 27.97 -22.61 -0.14
CA SER A 204 28.75 -22.64 1.11
C SER A 204 28.78 -24.02 1.77
N ARG A 205 27.82 -24.89 1.48
CA ARG A 205 27.75 -26.27 2.01
C ARG A 205 28.50 -27.30 1.14
N LEU A 206 28.71 -26.98 -0.14
CA LEU A 206 29.34 -27.87 -1.11
C LEU A 206 30.86 -27.65 -1.23
N THR A 207 31.39 -26.58 -0.62
CA THR A 207 32.83 -26.30 -0.60
C THR A 207 33.43 -26.79 0.72
N PRO A 208 34.37 -27.75 0.71
CA PRO A 208 35.08 -28.14 1.92
C PRO A 208 35.96 -26.98 2.38
N THR A 209 35.75 -26.47 3.60
CA THR A 209 36.65 -25.53 4.26
C THR A 209 38.03 -26.17 4.41
N THR A 210 38.94 -25.86 3.49
CA THR A 210 40.35 -26.21 3.63
C THR A 210 40.99 -25.11 4.48
N SER A 211 41.18 -25.37 5.78
CA SER A 211 41.89 -24.43 6.64
C SER A 211 43.37 -24.43 6.29
N VAL A 212 43.87 -23.35 5.71
CA VAL A 212 45.31 -23.07 5.70
C VAL A 212 45.61 -22.25 6.96
N ARG A 213 46.36 -22.85 7.89
CA ARG A 213 46.97 -22.13 9.01
C ARG A 213 48.27 -21.50 8.53
N VAL A 214 48.43 -20.19 8.76
CA VAL A 214 49.73 -19.54 8.99
C VAL A 214 49.58 -18.68 10.22
#